data_AF-T1FLP8-F1
#
_entry.id   AF-T1FLP8-F1
#
_cell.length_a   1.000
_cell.length_b   1.000
_cell.length_c   1.000
_cell.angle_alpha   90.00
_cell.angle_beta   90.00
_cell.angle_gamma   90.00
#
_symmetry.space_group_name_H-M   'P 1'
#
loop_
_entity.id
_entity.type
_entity.pdbx_description
1 polymer ?
#
loop_
_entity_poly.entity_id
_entity_poly.type
_entity_poly.pdbx_seq_one_letter_code
_entity_poly.pdbx_strand_id
1 'polypeptide(L)'
;METDSSKHSRCRSATSRSRIMSSLQRSLSSNEFVLPKTNAYRASETRTSNFRKFYNRGDFPMALEHDAKGNKIAWKVDVAKLDYQVYLPLFFDGLSETDHPYSFFANQGVHDMLAHGGHKVASLIHLLIGPIKSKN
;
A
#
# COMPACT_ATOMS: atom_id res chain seq x y z
N MET A 1 -0.58 4.99 -74.12
CA MET A 1 -1.72 5.92 -74.07
C MET A 1 -2.44 5.60 -72.77
N GLU A 2 -2.00 6.18 -71.64
CA GLU A 2 -2.38 7.52 -71.14
C GLU A 2 -3.88 7.57 -70.82
N THR A 3 -4.43 8.07 -69.70
CA THR A 3 -4.01 8.99 -68.61
C THR A 3 -5.16 8.96 -67.56
N ASP A 4 -4.93 8.97 -66.24
CA ASP A 4 -4.80 10.11 -65.29
C ASP A 4 -6.10 10.54 -64.54
N SER A 5 -5.89 10.85 -63.25
CA SER A 5 -6.51 11.92 -62.45
C SER A 5 -7.86 11.72 -61.72
N SER A 6 -7.72 11.38 -60.43
CA SER A 6 -7.97 12.25 -59.26
C SER A 6 -8.93 13.44 -59.42
N LYS A 7 -9.89 13.58 -58.48
CA LYS A 7 -10.36 14.91 -58.01
C LYS A 7 -11.05 14.87 -56.64
N HIS A 8 -10.33 15.44 -55.69
CA HIS A 8 -10.75 16.03 -54.42
C HIS A 8 -11.98 16.96 -54.60
N SER A 9 -12.94 16.90 -53.67
CA SER A 9 -13.98 17.92 -53.52
C SER A 9 -13.82 18.70 -52.22
N ARG A 10 -14.10 20.00 -52.34
CA ARG A 10 -13.46 21.13 -51.67
C ARG A 10 -14.40 21.81 -50.66
N CYS A 11 -13.77 22.59 -49.80
CA CYS A 11 -14.24 23.50 -48.75
C CYS A 11 -15.60 24.20 -48.94
N ARG A 12 -16.26 24.50 -47.81
CA ARG A 12 -17.25 25.59 -47.68
C ARG A 12 -16.77 26.59 -46.64
N SER A 13 -16.88 27.88 -46.98
CA SER A 13 -16.43 29.04 -46.22
C SER A 13 -17.60 29.96 -45.86
N ALA A 14 -17.46 30.68 -44.73
CA ALA A 14 -17.97 32.04 -44.44
C ALA A 14 -19.51 32.26 -44.37
N THR A 15 -20.14 33.14 -43.57
CA THR A 15 -19.70 34.28 -42.73
C THR A 15 -20.92 34.85 -41.94
N SER A 16 -20.73 35.14 -40.64
CA SER A 16 -21.10 36.36 -39.87
C SER A 16 -22.56 36.87 -39.60
N ARG A 17 -22.86 36.93 -38.27
CA ARG A 17 -23.41 38.03 -37.40
C ARG A 17 -24.86 38.58 -37.54
N SER A 18 -25.63 38.55 -36.43
CA SER A 18 -25.97 39.75 -35.60
C SER A 18 -26.67 39.39 -34.26
N ARG A 19 -26.61 40.32 -33.30
CA ARG A 19 -27.01 40.34 -31.86
C ARG A 19 -28.54 40.45 -31.66
N ILE A 20 -29.14 40.07 -30.52
CA ILE A 20 -29.44 40.95 -29.37
C ILE A 20 -30.01 40.15 -28.17
N MET A 21 -29.42 40.41 -26.99
CA MET A 21 -29.93 40.44 -25.59
C MET A 21 -30.80 39.31 -25.00
N SER A 22 -30.27 38.70 -23.93
CA SER A 22 -31.00 38.65 -22.66
C SER A 22 -30.01 38.73 -21.49
N SER A 23 -29.87 39.94 -20.96
CA SER A 23 -29.29 40.21 -19.66
C SER A 23 -30.15 39.54 -18.58
N LEU A 24 -29.73 38.37 -18.09
CA LEU A 24 -30.06 37.79 -16.78
C LEU A 24 -29.58 36.33 -16.77
N GLN A 25 -28.27 36.14 -16.82
CA GLN A 25 -27.70 34.99 -16.12
C GLN A 25 -26.69 35.54 -15.13
N ARG A 26 -27.25 36.20 -14.12
CA ARG A 26 -26.59 36.54 -12.88
C ARG A 26 -25.93 35.27 -12.38
N SER A 27 -24.61 35.32 -12.32
CA SER A 27 -23.77 34.29 -11.75
C SER A 27 -24.33 33.88 -10.39
N LEU A 28 -24.90 32.68 -10.32
CA LEU A 28 -24.75 31.91 -9.10
C LEU A 28 -23.30 31.45 -9.13
N SER A 29 -22.41 32.36 -8.73
CA SER A 29 -21.14 32.00 -8.12
C SER A 29 -21.52 31.19 -6.90
N SER A 30 -21.76 29.90 -7.10
CA SER A 30 -21.59 28.92 -6.06
C SER A 30 -20.10 28.97 -5.75
N ASN A 31 -19.72 29.94 -4.92
CA ASN A 31 -18.55 29.80 -4.08
C ASN A 31 -18.94 28.71 -3.06
N GLU A 32 -19.15 27.51 -3.58
CA GLU A 32 -19.40 26.32 -2.81
C GLU A 32 -18.10 26.15 -2.03
N PHE A 33 -18.20 26.24 -0.71
CA PHE A 33 -17.09 25.91 0.17
C PHE A 33 -16.82 24.42 -0.02
N VAL A 34 -16.03 24.09 -1.04
CA VAL A 34 -15.56 22.74 -1.28
C VAL A 34 -14.60 22.47 -0.14
N LEU A 35 -15.05 21.66 0.83
CA LEU A 35 -14.17 21.15 1.85
C LEU A 35 -12.95 20.55 1.13
N PRO A 36 -11.72 20.96 1.49
CA PRO A 36 -10.55 20.37 0.87
C PRO A 36 -10.68 18.86 1.01
N LYS A 37 -10.53 18.13 -0.11
CA LYS A 37 -10.55 16.67 -0.08
C LYS A 37 -9.38 16.22 0.79
N THR A 38 -9.66 15.98 2.06
CA THR A 38 -8.70 15.46 3.02
C THR A 38 -8.70 13.95 2.85
N ASN A 39 -7.60 13.42 2.33
CA ASN A 39 -7.40 11.98 2.12
C ASN A 39 -7.19 11.22 3.43
N ALA A 40 -7.82 11.63 4.54
CA ALA A 40 -7.62 11.09 5.88
C ALA A 40 -7.99 9.60 5.98
N TYR A 41 -8.93 9.15 5.15
CA TYR A 41 -9.36 7.75 5.06
C TYR A 41 -8.78 7.01 3.84
N ARG A 42 -7.95 7.67 3.02
CA ARG A 42 -7.32 7.02 1.87
C ARG A 42 -6.30 6.03 2.42
N ALA A 43 -6.36 4.78 1.94
CA ALA A 43 -5.32 3.81 2.22
C ALA A 43 -3.96 4.39 1.81
N SER A 44 -3.01 4.37 2.76
CA SER A 44 -1.67 4.87 2.50
C SER A 44 -0.96 3.95 1.51
N GLU A 45 -0.12 4.52 0.65
CA GLU A 45 0.71 3.75 -0.27
C GLU A 45 1.73 2.97 0.57
N THR A 46 1.51 1.67 0.72
CA THR A 46 2.35 0.79 1.52
C THR A 46 3.72 0.67 0.87
N ARG A 47 4.72 1.38 1.42
CA ARG A 47 6.12 1.20 1.04
C ARG A 47 6.53 -0.25 1.35
N THR A 48 7.40 -0.83 0.54
CA THR A 48 7.93 -2.19 0.79
C THR A 48 8.57 -2.24 2.18
N SER A 49 8.01 -3.07 3.07
CA SER A 49 8.52 -3.23 4.44
C SER A 49 9.94 -3.80 4.43
N ASN A 50 10.68 -3.57 5.50
CA ASN A 50 11.95 -4.27 5.69
C ASN A 50 11.71 -5.76 5.91
N PHE A 51 10.58 -6.13 6.51
CA PHE A 51 10.13 -7.52 6.60
C PHE A 51 10.13 -8.23 5.22
N ARG A 52 9.49 -7.64 4.20
CA ARG A 52 9.41 -8.22 2.84
C ARG A 52 10.81 -8.39 2.22
N LYS A 53 11.72 -7.45 2.43
CA LYS A 53 13.11 -7.56 1.94
C LYS A 53 13.86 -8.70 2.59
N PHE A 54 13.76 -8.84 3.92
CA PHE A 54 14.37 -9.94 4.66
C PHE A 54 13.76 -11.29 4.29
N TYR A 55 12.45 -11.33 4.03
CA TYR A 55 11.75 -12.55 3.61
C TYR A 55 12.29 -13.03 2.26
N ASN A 56 12.39 -12.12 1.29
CA ASN A 56 12.89 -12.43 -0.04
C ASN A 56 14.37 -12.84 -0.06
N ARG A 57 15.16 -12.38 0.92
CA ARG A 57 16.56 -12.80 1.09
C ARG A 57 16.67 -14.25 1.62
N GLY A 58 15.64 -14.73 2.33
CA GLY A 58 15.58 -16.10 2.83
C GLY A 58 16.25 -16.34 4.19
N ASP A 59 16.68 -15.28 4.89
CA ASP A 59 17.36 -15.39 6.19
C ASP A 59 16.41 -15.53 7.39
N PHE A 60 15.13 -15.78 7.15
CA PHE A 60 14.19 -15.93 8.25
C PHE A 60 14.45 -17.23 9.03
N PRO A 61 14.40 -17.17 10.37
CA PRO A 61 14.42 -18.34 11.23
C PRO A 61 13.09 -19.12 11.18
N MET A 62 12.28 -18.95 10.13
CA MET A 62 10.97 -19.58 9.93
C MET A 62 10.87 -20.15 8.52
N ALA A 63 10.12 -21.24 8.38
CA ALA A 63 9.78 -21.85 7.10
C ALA A 63 8.32 -22.31 7.09
N LEU A 64 7.77 -22.47 5.88
CA LEU A 64 6.46 -23.09 5.70
C LEU A 64 6.60 -24.60 5.87
N GLU A 65 5.89 -25.17 6.83
CA GLU A 65 5.73 -26.61 6.96
C GLU A 65 4.40 -27.01 6.31
N HIS A 66 4.48 -27.89 5.32
CA HIS A 66 3.32 -28.48 4.67
C HIS A 66 2.94 -29.77 5.41
N ASP A 67 2.03 -29.64 6.38
CA ASP A 67 1.40 -30.80 7.01
C ASP A 67 0.12 -31.15 6.22
N ALA A 68 -0.29 -32.42 6.21
CA ALA A 68 -1.53 -32.86 5.55
C ALA A 68 -2.79 -32.18 6.12
N LYS A 69 -2.66 -31.54 7.29
CA LYS A 69 -3.72 -30.79 8.00
C LYS A 69 -3.71 -29.28 7.69
N GLY A 70 -2.76 -28.79 6.89
CA GLY A 70 -2.66 -27.39 6.49
C GLY A 70 -1.26 -26.79 6.64
N ASN A 71 -1.15 -25.51 6.28
CA ASN A 71 0.11 -24.76 6.35
C ASN A 71 0.39 -24.34 7.80
N LYS A 72 1.47 -24.89 8.37
CA LYS A 72 2.00 -24.46 9.67
C LYS A 72 3.32 -23.77 9.46
N ILE A 73 3.72 -22.95 10.43
CA ILE A 73 5.03 -22.31 10.39
C ILE A 73 5.94 -23.08 11.32
N ALA A 74 7.07 -23.52 10.81
CA ALA A 74 8.09 -24.17 11.59
C ALA A 74 9.24 -23.19 11.83
N TRP A 75 9.57 -22.99 13.10
CA TRP A 75 10.74 -22.23 13.49
C TRP A 75 11.99 -23.10 13.36
N LYS A 76 12.99 -22.62 12.63
CA LYS A 76 14.30 -23.28 12.49
C LYS A 76 15.10 -23.25 13.79
N VAL A 77 14.81 -22.27 14.65
CA VAL A 77 15.44 -22.05 15.95
C VAL A 77 14.33 -21.87 16.98
N ASP A 78 14.53 -22.41 18.18
CA ASP A 78 13.62 -22.22 19.31
C ASP A 78 13.32 -20.72 19.53
N VAL A 79 12.03 -20.37 19.54
CA VAL A 79 11.52 -19.00 19.65
C VAL A 79 12.03 -18.31 20.92
N ALA A 80 12.24 -19.07 22.00
CA ALA A 80 12.78 -18.53 23.24
C ALA A 80 14.26 -18.12 23.13
N LYS A 81 15.01 -18.68 22.17
CA LYS A 81 16.44 -18.43 21.96
C LYS A 81 16.73 -17.35 20.93
N LEU A 82 15.71 -16.85 20.23
CA LEU A 82 15.86 -15.76 19.28
C LEU A 82 16.32 -14.47 19.96
N ASP A 83 16.99 -13.62 19.18
CA ASP A 83 17.28 -12.25 19.56
C ASP A 83 16.06 -11.36 19.30
N TYR A 84 15.33 -11.05 20.38
CA TYR A 84 14.10 -10.26 20.30
C TYR A 84 14.37 -8.81 19.91
N GLN A 85 15.58 -8.27 20.13
CA GLN A 85 15.92 -6.90 19.76
C GLN A 85 15.96 -6.72 18.24
N VAL A 86 16.39 -7.76 17.52
CA VAL A 86 16.48 -7.75 16.06
C VAL A 86 15.16 -8.20 15.43
N TYR A 87 14.63 -9.35 15.85
CA TYR A 87 13.54 -9.99 15.14
C TYR A 87 12.17 -9.42 15.51
N LEU A 88 11.91 -9.06 16.77
CA LEU A 88 10.57 -8.60 17.17
C LEU A 88 10.17 -7.31 16.44
N PRO A 89 11.00 -6.24 16.38
CA PRO A 89 10.68 -5.07 15.59
C PRO A 89 10.52 -5.36 14.09
N LEU A 90 11.31 -6.28 13.52
CA LEU A 90 11.20 -6.69 12.12
C LEU A 90 9.85 -7.37 11.83
N PHE A 91 9.38 -8.23 12.72
CA PHE A 91 8.06 -8.86 12.61
C PHE A 91 6.92 -7.85 12.79
N PHE A 92 7.07 -6.88 13.69
CA PHE A 92 6.12 -5.78 13.86
C PHE A 92 6.02 -4.87 12.61
N ASP A 93 7.14 -4.58 11.94
CA ASP A 93 7.17 -3.88 10.65
C ASP A 93 6.37 -4.64 9.57
N GLY A 94 6.45 -5.97 9.61
CA GLY A 94 5.68 -6.87 8.73
C GLY A 94 4.17 -6.87 8.95
N LEU A 95 3.65 -6.33 10.06
CA LEU A 95 2.19 -6.24 10.29
C LEU A 95 1.49 -5.32 9.27
N SER A 96 2.24 -4.46 8.61
CA SER A 96 1.75 -3.61 7.52
C SER A 96 1.58 -4.35 6.18
N GLU A 97 2.11 -5.57 6.05
CA GLU A 97 2.01 -6.36 4.83
C GLU A 97 0.61 -6.98 4.68
N THR A 98 0.02 -6.83 3.49
CA THR A 98 -1.31 -7.36 3.16
C THR A 98 -1.24 -8.63 2.32
N ASP A 99 -0.18 -8.79 1.51
CA ASP A 99 -0.12 -9.86 0.52
C ASP A 99 0.36 -11.18 1.13
N HIS A 100 -0.18 -12.29 0.61
CA HIS A 100 0.35 -13.62 0.87
C HIS A 100 1.68 -13.82 0.11
N PRO A 101 2.71 -14.46 0.71
CA PRO A 101 2.72 -15.10 2.04
C PRO A 101 3.08 -14.16 3.21
N TYR A 102 3.54 -12.94 2.95
CA TYR A 102 4.16 -12.06 3.95
C TYR A 102 3.26 -11.78 5.15
N SER A 103 2.00 -11.46 4.92
CA SER A 103 1.03 -11.15 5.97
C SER A 103 0.84 -12.32 6.94
N PHE A 104 0.83 -13.56 6.43
CA PHE A 104 0.71 -14.77 7.25
C PHE A 104 1.94 -14.98 8.14
N PHE A 105 3.14 -14.88 7.57
CA PHE A 105 4.39 -15.03 8.32
C PHE A 105 4.58 -13.94 9.37
N ALA A 106 4.24 -12.69 9.04
CA ALA A 106 4.35 -11.58 9.98
C ALA A 106 3.44 -11.76 11.20
N ASN A 107 2.15 -12.02 10.97
CA ASN A 107 1.16 -12.17 12.04
C ASN A 107 1.49 -13.33 12.99
N GLN A 108 1.79 -14.51 12.43
CA GLN A 108 2.09 -15.67 13.25
C GLN A 108 3.45 -15.51 13.97
N GLY A 109 4.45 -14.91 13.31
CA GLY A 109 5.74 -14.63 13.93
C GLY A 109 5.61 -13.74 15.16
N VAL A 110 4.84 -12.65 15.04
CA VAL A 110 4.52 -11.78 16.19
C VAL A 110 3.80 -12.57 17.27
N HIS A 111 2.77 -13.34 16.92
CA HIS A 111 2.01 -14.13 17.88
C HIS A 111 2.90 -15.07 18.69
N ASP A 112 3.73 -15.86 18.02
CA ASP A 112 4.58 -16.86 18.66
C ASP A 112 5.67 -16.21 19.53
N MET A 113 6.28 -15.12 19.06
CA MET A 113 7.28 -14.37 19.84
C MET A 113 6.65 -13.74 21.08
N LEU A 114 5.44 -13.20 20.99
CA LEU A 114 4.77 -12.65 22.18
C LEU A 114 4.35 -13.74 23.17
N ALA A 115 3.87 -14.88 22.67
CA ALA A 115 3.47 -16.01 23.51
C ALA A 115 4.64 -16.67 24.25
N HIS A 116 5.82 -16.74 23.63
CA HIS A 116 6.99 -17.46 24.17
C HIS A 116 8.12 -16.54 24.66
N GLY A 117 8.00 -15.23 24.48
CA GLY A 117 9.08 -14.28 24.79
C GLY A 117 9.19 -13.85 26.25
N GLY A 118 8.13 -14.05 27.05
CA GLY A 118 8.12 -13.76 28.48
C GLY A 118 8.71 -12.40 28.84
N HIS A 119 9.74 -12.38 29.70
CA HIS A 119 10.39 -11.16 30.18
C HIS A 119 11.16 -10.39 29.09
N LYS A 120 11.59 -11.04 28.00
CA LYS A 120 12.34 -10.39 26.91
C LYS A 120 11.48 -9.36 26.18
N VAL A 121 10.18 -9.60 26.08
CA VAL A 121 9.22 -8.67 25.45
C VAL A 121 9.07 -7.41 26.29
N ALA A 122 8.95 -7.56 27.61
CA ALA A 122 8.80 -6.43 28.53
C ALA A 122 9.98 -5.45 28.45
N SER A 123 11.20 -5.96 28.25
CA SER A 123 12.41 -5.13 28.08
C SER A 123 12.43 -4.30 26.79
N LEU A 124 11.56 -4.58 25.82
CA LEU A 124 11.53 -3.91 24.51
C LEU A 124 10.36 -2.95 24.33
N ILE A 125 9.49 -2.81 25.33
CA ILE A 125 8.30 -1.95 25.24
C ILE A 125 8.64 -0.48 24.92
N HIS A 126 9.79 0.00 25.42
CA HIS A 126 10.30 1.35 25.14
C HIS A 126 10.72 1.54 23.67
N LEU A 127 11.04 0.46 22.96
CA LEU A 127 11.49 0.47 21.57
C LEU A 127 10.35 0.22 20.56
N LEU A 128 9.23 -0.40 21.00
CA LEU A 128 8.10 -0.76 20.13
C LEU A 128 7.23 0.44 19.71
N ILE A 129 7.33 1.59 20.38
CA ILE A 129 6.47 2.77 20.08
C ILE A 129 6.77 3.37 18.70
N GLY A 130 8.04 3.32 18.25
CA GLY A 130 8.45 3.85 16.94
C GLY A 130 7.87 3.07 15.76
N PRO A 131 8.08 1.73 15.69
CA PRO A 131 7.56 0.88 14.62
C PRO A 131 6.02 0.82 14.55
N ILE A 132 5.32 0.85 15.68
CA ILE A 132 3.83 0.82 15.72
C ILE A 132 3.24 2.10 15.13
N LYS A 133 3.89 3.25 15.38
CA LYS A 133 3.45 4.55 14.87
C LYS A 133 4.16 4.87 13.54
N SER A 134 4.16 3.93 12.59
CA SER A 134 4.67 4.21 11.25
C SER A 134 4.07 5.52 10.74
N LYS A 135 4.93 6.54 10.61
CA LYS A 135 4.62 7.77 9.92
C LYS A 135 4.83 7.49 8.44
N ASN A 136 3.75 7.10 7.76
CA ASN A 136 3.69 7.24 6.31
C ASN A 136 3.60 8.72 5.95
#